data_AF-A0A7X8XE71-F1
#
_entry.id   AF-A0A7X8XE71-F1
#
_cell.length_a   1.000
_cell.length_b   1.000
_cell.length_c   1.000
_cell.angle_alpha   90.00
_cell.angle_beta   90.00
_cell.angle_gamma   90.00
#
_symmetry.space_group_name_H-M   'P 1'
#
loop_
_entity.id
_entity.type
_entity.pdbx_description
1 polymer ?
#
loop_
_entity_poly.entity_id
_entity_poly.type
_entity_poly.pdbx_seq_one_letter_code
_entity_poly.pdbx_strand_id
1 'polypeptide(L)'
;SLVFSKAAQDLVKSWGFSICRLNLDGQIIWGPSREITEDKQLKLDWEKFDRACELAFRQDKMTVVISSTFQLGSHDKLVNKMCQEEFRIGDPASDELIRQYATLYSQHLKELGLSDKFIFILWDEPYSSVYGDINHVNAIIKKAAPELRTGLYIDSMPAALNRDAIDVWMFVYFSTLKNVTSSRSDNQNRFWVYNDVGMGSYEFPASVPRLYYWLAKRYGIDGYLYWSINTMTKVEFRNGAIFNPGVQFNWIYPGETQNTPLPSLRMLLSREGLDDYEYLEAYMKLYNTPSLPENAAQACPELDDIGEIVFTVKTNRELQDIRNGLARKIDAKLP
;
A
#
# COMPACT_ATOMS: atom_id res chain seq x y z
N SER A 1 -12.44 1.92 -22.95
CA SER A 1 -11.88 0.69 -22.36
C SER A 1 -10.40 0.65 -22.70
N LEU A 2 -9.55 1.01 -21.74
CA LEU A 2 -8.10 0.98 -21.91
C LEU A 2 -7.62 -0.45 -21.66
N VAL A 3 -7.40 -1.20 -22.74
CA VAL A 3 -6.76 -2.52 -22.68
C VAL A 3 -5.28 -2.26 -22.42
N PHE A 4 -4.82 -2.56 -21.21
CA PHE A 4 -3.38 -2.60 -20.93
C PHE A 4 -2.76 -3.66 -21.83
N SER A 5 -1.69 -3.30 -22.53
CA SER A 5 -0.98 -4.25 -23.36
C SER A 5 -0.36 -5.36 -22.54
N LYS A 6 -0.25 -6.55 -23.15
CA LYS A 6 0.43 -7.73 -22.57
C LYS A 6 1.82 -7.39 -22.05
N ALA A 7 2.48 -6.40 -22.63
CA ALA A 7 3.82 -5.96 -22.22
C ALA A 7 3.84 -4.98 -21.03
N ALA A 8 2.78 -4.19 -20.81
CA ALA A 8 2.60 -3.45 -19.55
C ALA A 8 2.29 -4.40 -18.39
N GLN A 9 1.54 -5.48 -18.67
CA GLN A 9 1.40 -6.61 -17.77
C GLN A 9 2.76 -7.31 -17.57
N ASP A 10 3.57 -7.52 -18.62
CA ASP A 10 4.91 -8.11 -18.50
C ASP A 10 5.91 -7.26 -17.71
N LEU A 11 5.76 -5.93 -17.69
CA LEU A 11 6.60 -5.06 -16.87
C LEU A 11 6.20 -5.10 -15.38
N VAL A 12 4.90 -5.24 -15.10
CA VAL A 12 4.39 -5.52 -13.75
C VAL A 12 4.83 -6.92 -13.27
N LYS A 13 4.93 -7.91 -14.17
CA LYS A 13 5.35 -9.30 -13.88
C LYS A 13 6.76 -9.46 -13.28
N SER A 14 7.58 -8.42 -13.22
CA SER A 14 8.99 -8.53 -12.78
C SER A 14 9.27 -8.01 -11.36
N TRP A 15 8.41 -7.17 -10.76
CA TRP A 15 8.70 -6.57 -9.44
C TRP A 15 7.40 -6.29 -8.68
N GLY A 16 7.28 -6.81 -7.45
CA GLY A 16 6.06 -6.80 -6.63
C GLY A 16 5.57 -5.41 -6.23
N PHE A 17 4.84 -4.74 -7.13
CA PHE A 17 4.07 -3.53 -6.83
C PHE A 17 2.68 -3.89 -6.29
N SER A 18 2.30 -3.25 -5.18
CA SER A 18 0.93 -3.31 -4.66
C SER A 18 -0.01 -2.57 -5.60
N ILE A 19 -1.07 -3.23 -6.06
CA ILE A 19 -2.21 -2.57 -6.70
C ILE A 19 -3.31 -2.31 -5.67
N CYS A 20 -3.83 -1.09 -5.66
CA CYS A 20 -5.08 -0.76 -4.98
C CYS A 20 -6.31 -1.37 -5.66
N ARG A 21 -6.14 -2.03 -6.83
CA ARG A 21 -7.24 -2.40 -7.74
C ARG A 21 -6.88 -3.62 -8.58
N LEU A 22 -7.67 -4.68 -8.49
CA LEU A 22 -7.59 -5.82 -9.42
C LEU A 22 -7.99 -5.38 -10.84
N ASN A 23 -7.43 -6.04 -11.86
CA ASN A 23 -7.74 -5.76 -13.27
C ASN A 23 -8.10 -7.05 -14.01
N LEU A 24 -9.14 -6.98 -14.84
CA LEU A 24 -9.52 -8.03 -15.79
C LEU A 24 -9.82 -7.37 -17.13
N ASP A 25 -9.04 -7.70 -18.16
CA ASP A 25 -9.24 -7.23 -19.54
C ASP A 25 -9.35 -5.69 -19.68
N GLY A 26 -8.58 -4.94 -18.87
CA GLY A 26 -8.61 -3.47 -18.88
C GLY A 26 -9.74 -2.86 -18.05
N GLN A 27 -10.54 -3.68 -17.36
CA GLN A 27 -11.56 -3.24 -16.42
C GLN A 27 -11.07 -3.39 -14.98
N ILE A 28 -11.39 -2.39 -14.16
CA ILE A 28 -11.11 -2.45 -12.73
C ILE A 28 -12.14 -3.36 -12.07
N ILE A 29 -11.65 -4.33 -11.31
CA ILE A 29 -12.47 -5.23 -10.50
C ILE A 29 -12.33 -4.81 -9.05
N TRP A 30 -13.39 -4.22 -8.51
CA TRP A 30 -13.43 -3.72 -7.12
C TRP A 30 -13.78 -4.79 -6.10
N GLY A 31 -14.24 -5.95 -6.56
CA GLY A 31 -14.79 -7.04 -5.76
C GLY A 31 -15.72 -7.91 -6.62
N PRO A 32 -16.40 -8.90 -6.02
CA PRO A 32 -17.43 -9.67 -6.69
C PRO A 32 -18.60 -8.77 -7.12
N SER A 33 -19.30 -9.20 -8.17
CA SER A 33 -20.64 -8.67 -8.47
C SER A 33 -21.55 -8.96 -7.29
N ARG A 34 -22.58 -8.14 -7.12
CA ARG A 34 -23.52 -8.26 -6.01
C ARG A 34 -24.96 -8.12 -6.46
N GLU A 35 -25.83 -8.86 -5.80
CA GLU A 35 -27.28 -8.76 -5.91
C GLU A 35 -27.84 -8.86 -4.49
N ILE A 36 -28.79 -7.99 -4.16
CA ILE A 36 -29.58 -8.13 -2.92
C ILE A 36 -30.92 -8.72 -3.36
N THR A 37 -31.24 -9.91 -2.85
CA THR A 37 -32.49 -10.59 -3.20
C THR A 37 -33.69 -9.89 -2.56
N GLU A 38 -34.91 -10.22 -3.01
CA GLU A 38 -36.15 -9.71 -2.42
C GLU A 38 -36.24 -9.97 -0.90
N ASP A 39 -35.64 -11.05 -0.42
CA ASP A 39 -35.52 -11.43 1.00
C ASP A 39 -34.38 -10.71 1.74
N LYS A 40 -33.79 -9.67 1.13
CA LYS A 40 -32.66 -8.89 1.67
C LYS A 40 -31.41 -9.73 1.97
N GLN A 41 -31.21 -10.83 1.25
CA GLN A 41 -29.98 -11.62 1.33
C GLN A 41 -28.98 -11.12 0.29
N LEU A 42 -27.73 -10.99 0.70
CA LEU A 42 -26.63 -10.63 -0.18
C LEU A 42 -26.15 -11.88 -0.94
N LYS A 43 -26.24 -11.83 -2.27
CA LYS A 43 -25.62 -12.81 -3.16
C LYS A 43 -24.42 -12.19 -3.86
N LEU A 44 -23.29 -12.87 -3.81
CA LEU A 44 -22.05 -12.45 -4.46
C LEU A 44 -21.73 -13.38 -5.61
N ASP A 45 -21.36 -12.79 -6.74
CA ASP A 45 -20.85 -13.48 -7.93
C ASP A 45 -19.35 -13.23 -8.07
N TRP A 46 -18.60 -14.32 -7.94
CA TRP A 46 -17.15 -14.31 -7.83
C TRP A 46 -16.44 -14.47 -9.17
N GLU A 47 -17.13 -14.74 -10.29
CA GLU A 47 -16.49 -15.17 -11.54
C GLU A 47 -15.38 -14.20 -12.00
N LYS A 48 -15.69 -12.90 -12.06
CA LYS A 48 -14.71 -11.88 -12.47
C LYS A 48 -13.66 -11.62 -11.40
N PHE A 49 -14.05 -11.71 -10.12
CA PHE A 49 -13.15 -11.51 -9.00
C PHE A 49 -12.07 -12.59 -8.97
N ASP A 50 -12.45 -13.86 -9.14
CA ASP A 50 -11.56 -15.01 -9.12
C ASP A 50 -10.58 -14.97 -10.28
N ARG A 51 -11.08 -14.66 -11.48
CA ARG A 51 -10.22 -14.48 -12.67
C ARG A 51 -9.22 -13.34 -12.46
N ALA A 52 -9.64 -12.24 -11.85
CA ALA A 52 -8.74 -11.13 -11.57
C ALA A 52 -7.71 -11.48 -10.47
N CYS A 53 -8.09 -12.28 -9.46
CA CYS A 53 -7.17 -12.79 -8.45
C CYS A 53 -6.14 -13.77 -9.04
N GLU A 54 -6.56 -14.67 -9.94
CA GLU A 54 -5.67 -15.58 -10.65
C GLU A 54 -4.60 -14.81 -11.42
N LEU A 55 -5.01 -13.79 -12.17
CA LEU A 55 -4.09 -12.90 -12.87
C LEU A 55 -3.15 -12.19 -11.89
N ALA A 56 -3.69 -11.54 -10.86
CA ALA A 56 -2.89 -10.78 -9.90
C ALA A 56 -1.84 -11.63 -9.16
N PHE A 57 -2.27 -12.75 -8.55
CA PHE A 57 -1.42 -13.52 -7.65
C PHE A 57 -0.64 -14.63 -8.37
N ARG A 58 -1.26 -15.36 -9.30
CA ARG A 58 -0.57 -16.48 -9.96
C ARG A 58 0.24 -16.03 -11.15
N GLN A 59 -0.31 -15.16 -11.99
CA GLN A 59 0.39 -14.68 -13.19
C GLN A 59 1.35 -13.53 -12.86
N ASP A 60 0.87 -12.50 -12.16
CA ASP A 60 1.60 -11.26 -11.95
C ASP A 60 2.38 -11.24 -10.62
N LYS A 61 2.30 -12.34 -9.84
CA LYS A 61 3.10 -12.60 -8.62
C LYS A 61 2.96 -11.55 -7.52
N MET A 62 1.79 -10.92 -7.45
CA MET A 62 1.51 -9.96 -6.40
C MET A 62 1.48 -10.63 -5.03
N THR A 63 1.80 -9.87 -4.00
CA THR A 63 1.87 -10.37 -2.62
C THR A 63 0.72 -9.88 -1.75
N VAL A 64 0.12 -8.75 -2.11
CA VAL A 64 -0.98 -8.11 -1.39
C VAL A 64 -1.83 -7.25 -2.34
N VAL A 65 -3.13 -7.19 -2.06
CA VAL A 65 -4.11 -6.31 -2.69
C VAL A 65 -4.73 -5.43 -1.63
N ILE A 66 -4.74 -4.12 -1.91
CA ILE A 66 -5.40 -3.14 -1.05
C ILE A 66 -6.79 -2.91 -1.64
N SER A 67 -7.80 -3.49 -1.00
CA SER A 67 -9.16 -3.49 -1.50
C SER A 67 -9.96 -2.34 -0.92
N SER A 68 -10.67 -1.62 -1.78
CA SER A 68 -11.67 -0.63 -1.35
C SER A 68 -13.08 -1.20 -1.30
N THR A 69 -13.28 -2.53 -1.35
CA THR A 69 -14.63 -3.12 -1.31
C THR A 69 -15.38 -2.67 -0.06
N PHE A 70 -14.71 -2.58 1.09
CA PHE A 70 -15.30 -2.17 2.37
C PHE A 70 -15.14 -0.67 2.66
N GLN A 71 -14.71 0.13 1.67
CA GLN A 71 -14.53 1.56 1.90
C GLN A 71 -15.89 2.25 1.97
N LEU A 72 -16.25 2.72 3.16
CA LEU A 72 -17.52 3.37 3.42
C LEU A 72 -17.46 4.88 3.32
N GLY A 73 -16.28 5.47 3.46
CA GLY A 73 -16.16 6.91 3.32
C GLY A 73 -14.78 7.43 2.93
N SER A 74 -14.76 8.74 2.77
CA SER A 74 -13.57 9.56 2.61
C SER A 74 -13.81 10.88 3.31
N HIS A 75 -12.84 11.36 4.09
CA HIS A 75 -13.00 12.53 4.95
C HIS A 75 -14.25 12.38 5.85
N ASP A 76 -15.11 13.38 5.88
CA ASP A 76 -16.38 13.38 6.62
C ASP A 76 -17.58 12.83 5.81
N LYS A 77 -17.34 12.27 4.61
CA LYS A 77 -18.39 11.86 3.68
C LYS A 77 -18.52 10.36 3.57
N LEU A 78 -19.77 9.90 3.62
CA LEU A 78 -20.13 8.55 3.22
C LEU A 78 -20.07 8.44 1.69
N VAL A 79 -19.32 7.47 1.19
CA VAL A 79 -19.18 7.14 -0.24
C VAL A 79 -19.81 5.77 -0.54
N ASN A 80 -19.91 4.91 0.47
CA ASN A 80 -20.46 3.55 0.42
C ASN A 80 -20.11 2.78 -0.87
N LYS A 81 -18.92 2.19 -0.91
CA LYS A 81 -18.57 1.27 -2.02
C LYS A 81 -19.16 -0.13 -1.84
N MET A 82 -19.79 -0.45 -0.70
CA MET A 82 -20.33 -1.78 -0.38
C MET A 82 -21.71 -2.08 -0.95
N CYS A 83 -22.61 -1.10 -1.08
CA CYS A 83 -23.92 -1.33 -1.74
C CYS A 83 -24.42 -0.06 -2.45
N GLN A 84 -25.43 -0.22 -3.32
CA GLN A 84 -26.10 0.91 -3.99
C GLN A 84 -27.42 1.31 -3.29
N GLU A 85 -27.84 0.55 -2.28
CA GLU A 85 -29.02 0.82 -1.47
C GLU A 85 -28.78 1.97 -0.49
N GLU A 86 -29.87 2.51 0.07
CA GLU A 86 -29.78 3.41 1.23
C GLU A 86 -29.01 2.72 2.36
N PHE A 87 -27.86 3.29 2.69
CA PHE A 87 -26.95 2.74 3.68
C PHE A 87 -26.74 3.75 4.79
N ARG A 88 -26.96 3.30 6.02
CA ARG A 88 -26.82 4.12 7.21
C ARG A 88 -26.10 3.32 8.27
N ILE A 89 -24.94 3.82 8.69
CA ILE A 89 -24.14 3.17 9.74
C ILE A 89 -24.95 3.17 11.04
N GLY A 90 -25.01 2.00 11.70
CA GLY A 90 -25.82 1.78 12.90
C GLY A 90 -27.28 1.43 12.64
N ASP A 91 -27.74 1.41 11.39
CA ASP A 91 -29.03 0.81 11.04
C ASP A 91 -28.90 -0.73 10.98
N PRO A 92 -29.83 -1.49 11.58
CA PRO A 92 -29.74 -2.95 11.62
C PRO A 92 -29.63 -3.63 10.24
N ALA A 93 -30.27 -3.09 9.20
CA ALA A 93 -30.19 -3.68 7.87
C ALA A 93 -28.82 -3.41 7.22
N SER A 94 -28.28 -2.20 7.42
CA SER A 94 -26.93 -1.86 6.96
C SER A 94 -25.87 -2.69 7.68
N ASP A 95 -25.96 -2.81 9.01
CA ASP A 95 -25.04 -3.61 9.82
C ASP A 95 -25.05 -5.08 9.42
N GLU A 96 -26.23 -5.63 9.13
CA GLU A 96 -26.39 -7.00 8.65
C GLU A 96 -25.76 -7.20 7.25
N LEU A 97 -25.86 -6.21 6.36
CA LEU A 97 -25.16 -6.26 5.07
C LEU A 97 -23.63 -6.27 5.24
N ILE A 98 -23.08 -5.45 6.15
CA ILE A 98 -21.63 -5.47 6.47
C ILE A 98 -21.22 -6.86 6.95
N ARG A 99 -22.01 -7.44 7.86
CA ARG A 99 -21.75 -8.77 8.42
C ARG A 99 -21.77 -9.86 7.34
N GLN A 100 -22.76 -9.85 6.45
CA GLN A 100 -22.85 -10.79 5.33
C GLN A 100 -21.66 -10.64 4.38
N TYR A 101 -21.31 -9.39 4.02
CA TYR A 101 -20.14 -9.11 3.21
C TYR A 101 -18.87 -9.69 3.80
N ALA A 102 -18.58 -9.38 5.06
CA ALA A 102 -17.40 -9.88 5.76
C ALA A 102 -17.36 -11.41 5.82
N THR A 103 -18.50 -12.04 6.17
CA THR A 103 -18.59 -13.51 6.27
C THR A 103 -18.33 -14.19 4.92
N LEU A 104 -19.01 -13.75 3.87
CA LEU A 104 -18.91 -14.35 2.53
C LEU A 104 -17.51 -14.13 1.93
N TYR A 105 -16.95 -12.92 2.08
CA TYR A 105 -15.58 -12.65 1.62
C TYR A 105 -14.56 -13.52 2.33
N SER A 106 -14.67 -13.65 3.65
CA SER A 106 -13.70 -14.41 4.42
C SER A 106 -13.71 -15.88 4.05
N GLN A 107 -14.90 -16.47 3.95
CA GLN A 107 -15.07 -17.85 3.50
C GLN A 107 -14.47 -18.05 2.11
N HIS A 108 -14.79 -17.18 1.16
CA HIS A 108 -14.33 -17.30 -0.23
C HIS A 108 -12.80 -17.15 -0.35
N LEU A 109 -12.21 -16.14 0.31
CA LEU A 109 -10.76 -15.98 0.34
C LEU A 109 -10.05 -17.17 0.99
N LYS A 110 -10.66 -17.80 1.99
CA LYS A 110 -10.13 -19.01 2.62
C LYS A 110 -10.16 -20.20 1.67
N GLU A 111 -11.25 -20.38 0.91
CA GLU A 111 -11.36 -21.42 -0.12
C GLU A 111 -10.32 -21.26 -1.23
N LEU A 112 -9.98 -20.01 -1.60
CA LEU A 112 -8.92 -19.70 -2.57
C LEU A 112 -7.50 -19.75 -2.00
N GLY A 113 -7.33 -19.86 -0.68
CA GLY A 113 -6.02 -19.74 -0.03
C GLY A 113 -5.42 -18.34 -0.11
N LEU A 114 -6.27 -17.30 -0.16
CA LEU A 114 -5.89 -15.89 -0.31
C LEU A 114 -6.19 -15.03 0.93
N SER A 115 -6.54 -15.62 2.08
CA SER A 115 -6.92 -14.88 3.30
C SER A 115 -5.86 -13.87 3.78
N ASP A 116 -4.58 -14.14 3.54
CA ASP A 116 -3.47 -13.27 3.93
C ASP A 116 -3.08 -12.25 2.84
N LYS A 117 -3.78 -12.22 1.70
CA LYS A 117 -3.41 -11.42 0.54
C LYS A 117 -4.19 -10.12 0.41
N PHE A 118 -5.16 -9.86 1.29
CA PHE A 118 -6.02 -8.68 1.19
C PHE A 118 -5.90 -7.79 2.44
N ILE A 119 -5.94 -6.48 2.21
CA ILE A 119 -6.19 -5.47 3.23
C ILE A 119 -7.40 -4.65 2.77
N PHE A 120 -8.44 -4.60 3.58
CA PHE A 120 -9.69 -3.91 3.27
C PHE A 120 -9.69 -2.52 3.89
N ILE A 121 -9.68 -1.50 3.05
CA ILE A 121 -9.73 -0.12 3.51
C ILE A 121 -11.16 0.22 3.93
N LEU A 122 -11.33 0.71 5.16
CA LEU A 122 -12.62 1.14 5.68
C LEU A 122 -12.90 2.60 5.35
N TRP A 123 -11.87 3.45 5.43
CA TRP A 123 -11.98 4.89 5.26
C TRP A 123 -10.71 5.50 4.70
N ASP A 124 -10.89 6.62 3.99
CA ASP A 124 -9.82 7.39 3.36
C ASP A 124 -9.73 8.78 4.00
N GLU A 125 -8.68 9.03 4.77
CA GLU A 125 -8.37 10.31 5.43
C GLU A 125 -9.52 10.86 6.30
N PRO A 126 -10.03 10.08 7.29
CA PRO A 126 -11.21 10.45 8.05
C PRO A 126 -11.00 11.63 9.00
N TYR A 127 -12.02 12.47 9.12
CA TYR A 127 -12.12 13.47 10.18
C TYR A 127 -12.75 12.89 11.45
N SER A 128 -12.60 13.60 12.58
CA SER A 128 -13.08 13.11 13.88
C SER A 128 -14.59 12.86 13.96
N SER A 129 -15.37 13.47 13.07
CA SER A 129 -16.83 13.27 12.99
C SER A 129 -17.24 11.83 12.65
N VAL A 130 -16.36 11.05 12.01
CA VAL A 130 -16.69 9.69 11.51
C VAL A 130 -15.92 8.57 12.25
N TYR A 131 -15.15 8.88 13.29
CA TYR A 131 -14.39 7.86 14.03
C TYR A 131 -15.30 6.85 14.75
N GLY A 132 -16.46 7.29 15.23
CA GLY A 132 -17.47 6.39 15.81
C GLY A 132 -17.99 5.38 14.78
N ASP A 133 -18.25 5.85 13.56
CA ASP A 133 -18.70 5.02 12.45
C ASP A 133 -17.65 3.98 12.05
N ILE A 134 -16.37 4.39 11.97
CA ILE A 134 -15.25 3.48 11.67
C ILE A 134 -15.13 2.38 12.74
N ASN A 135 -15.19 2.75 14.02
CA ASN A 135 -15.13 1.78 15.12
C ASN A 135 -16.31 0.79 15.05
N HIS A 136 -17.51 1.27 14.78
CA HIS A 136 -18.72 0.46 14.66
C HIS A 136 -18.61 -0.56 13.53
N VAL A 137 -18.25 -0.10 12.32
CA VAL A 137 -18.08 -0.95 11.14
C VAL A 137 -17.00 -1.99 11.37
N ASN A 138 -15.84 -1.57 11.89
CA ASN A 138 -14.74 -2.48 12.12
C ASN A 138 -15.09 -3.54 13.17
N ALA A 139 -15.84 -3.19 14.23
CA ALA A 139 -16.31 -4.15 15.23
C ALA A 139 -17.22 -5.23 14.62
N ILE A 140 -18.10 -4.87 13.69
CA ILE A 140 -18.95 -5.82 12.96
C ILE A 140 -18.09 -6.77 12.13
N ILE A 141 -17.15 -6.23 11.34
CA ILE A 141 -16.24 -7.03 10.50
C ILE A 141 -15.42 -7.98 11.37
N LYS A 142 -14.79 -7.49 12.43
CA LYS A 142 -13.95 -8.30 13.32
C LYS A 142 -14.72 -9.37 14.09
N LYS A 143 -15.99 -9.13 14.41
CA LYS A 143 -16.86 -10.16 15.00
C LYS A 143 -17.26 -11.23 13.98
N ALA A 144 -17.51 -10.85 12.73
CA ALA A 144 -17.97 -11.76 11.68
C ALA A 144 -16.82 -12.58 11.06
N ALA A 145 -15.67 -11.95 10.86
CA ALA A 145 -14.51 -12.49 10.17
C ALA A 145 -13.21 -11.85 10.71
N PRO A 146 -12.75 -12.26 11.91
CA PRO A 146 -11.57 -11.66 12.58
C PRO A 146 -10.28 -11.74 11.75
N GLU A 147 -10.19 -12.70 10.83
CA GLU A 147 -9.05 -12.93 9.93
C GLU A 147 -8.95 -11.92 8.78
N LEU A 148 -10.04 -11.20 8.46
CA LEU A 148 -9.99 -10.14 7.45
C LEU A 148 -9.21 -8.96 8.00
N ARG A 149 -8.15 -8.57 7.28
CA ARG A 149 -7.33 -7.42 7.65
C ARG A 149 -8.02 -6.14 7.21
N THR A 150 -8.29 -5.25 8.14
CA THR A 150 -8.83 -3.91 7.88
C THR A 150 -7.73 -2.87 7.95
N GLY A 151 -7.91 -1.76 7.23
CA GLY A 151 -6.98 -0.65 7.26
C GLY A 151 -7.63 0.70 7.00
N LEU A 152 -6.85 1.74 7.25
CA LEU A 152 -7.25 3.15 7.11
C LEU A 152 -6.12 3.95 6.49
N TYR A 153 -6.46 4.89 5.59
CA TYR A 153 -5.58 6.01 5.28
C TYR A 153 -5.83 7.12 6.31
N ILE A 154 -4.80 7.63 6.97
CA ILE A 154 -4.96 8.61 8.06
C ILE A 154 -3.73 9.52 8.20
N ASP A 155 -3.92 10.71 8.75
CA ASP A 155 -2.85 11.68 8.99
C ASP A 155 -2.25 11.60 10.42
N SER A 156 -3.00 11.02 11.35
CA SER A 156 -2.76 11.05 12.79
C SER A 156 -3.22 9.74 13.47
N MET A 157 -2.84 9.54 14.74
CA MET A 157 -3.27 8.40 15.54
C MET A 157 -4.22 8.88 16.65
N PRO A 158 -5.51 9.14 16.34
CA PRO A 158 -6.44 9.71 17.30
C PRO A 158 -6.86 8.69 18.36
N ALA A 159 -6.89 9.09 19.64
CA ALA A 159 -7.30 8.24 20.76
C ALA A 159 -8.76 7.75 20.67
N ALA A 160 -9.59 8.39 19.85
CA ALA A 160 -10.99 8.02 19.65
C ALA A 160 -11.17 6.82 18.70
N LEU A 161 -10.15 6.44 17.92
CA LEU A 161 -10.17 5.20 17.14
C LEU A 161 -9.67 4.04 18.01
N ASN A 162 -10.33 2.89 17.90
CA ASN A 162 -9.88 1.68 18.58
C ASN A 162 -8.61 1.15 17.89
N ARG A 163 -7.45 1.52 18.44
CA ARG A 163 -6.13 1.15 17.95
C ARG A 163 -6.01 -0.36 17.69
N ASP A 164 -6.42 -1.16 18.67
CA ASP A 164 -6.16 -2.60 18.71
C ASP A 164 -7.06 -3.38 17.73
N ALA A 165 -8.13 -2.75 17.23
CA ALA A 165 -9.06 -3.40 16.30
C ALA A 165 -8.66 -3.24 14.82
N ILE A 166 -7.78 -2.28 14.48
CA ILE A 166 -7.39 -1.98 13.09
C ILE A 166 -6.01 -2.57 12.81
N ASP A 167 -5.92 -3.46 11.82
CA ASP A 167 -4.67 -4.21 11.57
C ASP A 167 -3.61 -3.38 10.86
N VAL A 168 -4.00 -2.50 9.94
CA VAL A 168 -3.06 -1.73 9.11
C VAL A 168 -3.39 -0.24 9.08
N TRP A 169 -2.46 0.56 9.58
CA TRP A 169 -2.55 2.01 9.63
C TRP A 169 -1.64 2.61 8.56
N MET A 170 -2.22 3.33 7.60
CA MET A 170 -1.50 3.89 6.47
C MET A 170 -1.42 5.40 6.63
N PHE A 171 -0.28 5.87 7.10
CA PHE A 171 -0.06 7.26 7.49
C PHE A 171 0.39 8.13 6.32
N VAL A 172 -0.23 9.29 6.16
CA VAL A 172 0.13 10.26 5.11
C VAL A 172 1.57 10.80 5.29
N TYR A 173 2.01 10.97 6.53
CA TYR A 173 3.28 11.66 6.85
C TYR A 173 4.25 10.79 7.67
N PHE A 174 5.55 10.86 7.34
CA PHE A 174 6.60 10.21 8.15
C PHE A 174 6.71 10.77 9.56
N SER A 175 6.45 12.07 9.74
CA SER A 175 6.47 12.75 11.04
C SER A 175 5.56 12.04 12.05
N THR A 176 4.33 11.72 11.63
CA THR A 176 3.37 10.97 12.44
C THR A 176 3.89 9.56 12.74
N LEU A 177 4.43 8.87 11.74
CA LEU A 177 4.94 7.51 11.91
C LEU A 177 6.08 7.43 12.93
N LYS A 178 7.05 8.36 12.90
CA LYS A 178 8.16 8.41 13.86
C LYS A 178 7.65 8.39 15.31
N ASN A 179 6.62 9.17 15.60
CA ASN A 179 6.05 9.27 16.94
C ASN A 179 5.27 7.99 17.33
N VAL A 180 4.53 7.41 16.38
CA VAL A 180 3.71 6.22 16.60
C VAL A 180 4.57 4.96 16.74
N THR A 181 5.62 4.79 15.94
CA THR A 181 6.47 3.60 15.98
C THR A 181 7.39 3.58 17.18
N SER A 182 7.85 4.76 17.65
CA SER A 182 8.63 4.87 18.89
C SER A 182 7.86 4.46 20.15
N SER A 183 6.52 4.47 20.08
CA SER A 183 5.61 4.07 21.17
C SER A 183 4.95 2.71 20.93
N ARG A 184 5.43 1.92 19.96
CA ARG A 184 4.95 0.57 19.65
C ARG A 184 5.42 -0.41 20.71
N SER A 185 4.48 -0.99 21.46
CA SER A 185 4.75 -2.00 22.48
C SER A 185 4.69 -3.45 21.95
N ASP A 186 4.03 -3.68 20.81
CA ASP A 186 3.87 -5.01 20.21
C ASP A 186 3.80 -4.98 18.67
N ASN A 187 3.77 -6.18 18.07
CA ASN A 187 3.74 -6.37 16.62
C ASN A 187 2.31 -6.56 16.05
N GLN A 188 1.25 -6.24 16.79
CA GLN A 188 -0.12 -6.51 16.31
C GLN A 188 -0.52 -5.59 15.16
N ASN A 189 -0.33 -4.28 15.33
CA ASN A 189 -0.62 -3.29 14.31
C ASN A 189 0.53 -3.18 13.30
N ARG A 190 0.19 -3.04 12.02
CA ARG A 190 1.15 -2.70 10.97
C ARG A 190 1.07 -1.22 10.64
N PHE A 191 2.21 -0.58 10.51
CA PHE A 191 2.33 0.85 10.19
C PHE A 191 2.93 1.03 8.81
N TRP A 192 2.18 1.66 7.91
CA TRP A 192 2.57 1.89 6.53
C TRP A 192 2.64 3.38 6.26
N VAL A 193 3.45 3.75 5.28
CA VAL A 193 3.45 5.10 4.71
C VAL A 193 2.48 5.13 3.53
N TYR A 194 1.71 6.21 3.40
CA TYR A 194 0.79 6.47 2.30
C TYR A 194 1.13 7.82 1.65
N ASN A 195 1.43 7.85 0.35
CA ASN A 195 1.53 9.08 -0.45
C ASN A 195 2.57 10.15 -0.03
N ASP A 196 3.53 9.83 0.84
CA ASP A 196 4.42 10.82 1.44
C ASP A 196 5.09 11.80 0.44
N VAL A 197 5.27 13.03 0.93
CA VAL A 197 5.48 14.28 0.19
C VAL A 197 6.74 14.28 -0.68
N GLY A 198 7.81 13.60 -0.26
CA GLY A 198 9.06 13.62 -1.02
C GLY A 198 9.04 12.76 -2.29
N MET A 199 8.09 11.82 -2.42
CA MET A 199 7.97 11.00 -3.64
C MET A 199 7.38 11.74 -4.84
N GLY A 200 6.54 12.74 -4.55
CA GLY A 200 5.92 13.57 -5.55
C GLY A 200 6.74 14.81 -5.93
N SER A 201 7.68 15.22 -5.08
CA SER A 201 8.50 16.41 -5.30
C SER A 201 9.71 16.11 -6.19
N TYR A 202 9.93 16.98 -7.17
CA TYR A 202 11.06 16.94 -8.10
C TYR A 202 12.25 17.78 -7.63
N GLU A 203 12.09 18.47 -6.50
CA GLU A 203 13.10 19.36 -5.95
C GLU A 203 14.11 18.61 -5.08
N PHE A 204 13.79 17.37 -4.70
CA PHE A 204 14.66 16.53 -3.90
C PHE A 204 15.70 15.78 -4.75
N PRO A 205 16.87 15.43 -4.17
CA PRO A 205 17.84 14.56 -4.82
C PRO A 205 17.23 13.25 -5.29
N ALA A 206 17.72 12.71 -6.42
CA ALA A 206 17.20 11.45 -6.94
C ALA A 206 17.31 10.29 -5.95
N SER A 207 18.22 10.33 -4.96
CA SER A 207 18.36 9.29 -3.93
C SER A 207 17.21 9.22 -2.93
N VAL A 208 16.32 10.22 -2.85
CA VAL A 208 15.25 10.25 -1.82
C VAL A 208 14.30 9.04 -1.88
N PRO A 209 13.77 8.62 -3.05
CA PRO A 209 12.99 7.39 -3.17
C PRO A 209 13.66 6.13 -2.59
N ARG A 210 14.99 6.03 -2.71
CA ARG A 210 15.79 4.91 -2.18
C ARG A 210 15.84 4.93 -0.65
N LEU A 211 15.94 6.13 -0.07
CA LEU A 211 16.11 6.35 1.36
C LEU A 211 14.88 5.99 2.22
N TYR A 212 13.68 5.97 1.64
CA TYR A 212 12.47 5.58 2.38
C TYR A 212 12.54 4.18 2.98
N TYR A 213 13.21 3.26 2.30
CA TYR A 213 13.36 1.89 2.78
C TYR A 213 14.39 1.79 3.92
N TRP A 214 15.34 2.71 3.97
CA TRP A 214 16.23 2.86 5.12
C TRP A 214 15.49 3.41 6.34
N LEU A 215 14.64 4.43 6.13
CA LEU A 215 13.73 4.94 7.15
C LEU A 215 12.80 3.83 7.65
N ALA A 216 12.27 3.01 6.74
CA ALA A 216 11.41 1.90 7.10
C ALA A 216 12.13 0.90 8.01
N LYS A 217 13.40 0.59 7.70
CA LYS A 217 14.21 -0.26 8.57
C LYS A 217 14.48 0.37 9.93
N ARG A 218 14.83 1.66 9.97
CA ARG A 218 15.14 2.39 11.22
C ARG A 218 13.95 2.55 12.14
N TYR A 219 12.79 2.90 11.60
CA TYR A 219 11.59 3.22 12.37
C TYR A 219 10.58 2.08 12.45
N GLY A 220 10.90 0.89 11.95
CA GLY A 220 10.02 -0.28 12.02
C GLY A 220 8.71 -0.10 11.24
N ILE A 221 8.80 0.49 10.05
CA ILE A 221 7.65 0.68 9.14
C ILE A 221 7.47 -0.61 8.35
N ASP A 222 6.24 -1.12 8.32
CA ASP A 222 5.87 -2.43 7.80
C ASP A 222 5.48 -2.44 6.31
N GLY A 223 5.37 -1.26 5.69
CA GLY A 223 4.99 -1.14 4.28
C GLY A 223 4.95 0.29 3.76
N TYR A 224 4.89 0.40 2.44
CA TYR A 224 4.76 1.66 1.72
C TYR A 224 3.67 1.52 0.66
N LEU A 225 2.79 2.50 0.57
CA LEU A 225 1.73 2.59 -0.42
C LEU A 225 1.83 3.92 -1.15
N TYR A 226 1.87 3.83 -2.48
CA TYR A 226 1.70 4.98 -3.35
C TYR A 226 0.42 4.80 -4.15
N TRP A 227 -0.52 5.73 -4.03
CA TRP A 227 -1.89 5.54 -4.54
C TRP A 227 -1.96 5.32 -6.06
N SER A 228 -0.97 5.84 -6.79
CA SER A 228 -0.84 5.61 -8.23
C SER A 228 0.58 5.84 -8.73
N ILE A 229 1.01 4.97 -9.64
CA ILE A 229 2.33 5.02 -10.29
C ILE A 229 2.24 5.37 -11.79
N ASN A 230 1.03 5.58 -12.32
CA ASN A 230 0.79 5.81 -13.73
C ASN A 230 -0.50 6.63 -14.00
N THR A 231 -0.77 7.66 -13.19
CA THR A 231 -1.88 8.60 -13.44
C THR A 231 -1.59 9.47 -14.65
N MET A 232 -1.74 8.89 -15.84
CA MET A 232 -1.60 9.55 -17.13
C MET A 232 -2.99 10.00 -17.60
N THR A 233 -3.58 10.98 -16.92
CA THR A 233 -4.95 11.41 -17.25
C THR A 233 -5.06 12.02 -18.64
N LYS A 234 -3.99 12.65 -19.16
CA LYS A 234 -3.78 13.02 -20.57
C LYS A 234 -2.29 13.17 -20.84
N VAL A 235 -1.70 12.28 -21.65
CA VAL A 235 -0.34 12.50 -22.21
C VAL A 235 -0.52 13.38 -23.43
N GLU A 236 -0.04 14.61 -23.34
CA GLU A 236 -0.01 15.51 -24.49
C GLU A 236 1.44 15.80 -24.85
N PHE A 237 1.84 15.48 -26.07
CA PHE A 237 3.11 15.94 -26.60
C PHE A 237 2.93 17.38 -27.08
N ARG A 238 3.55 18.32 -26.38
CA ARG A 238 3.54 19.75 -26.74
C ARG A 238 4.98 20.20 -26.95
N ASN A 239 5.30 20.63 -28.16
CA ASN A 239 6.64 21.14 -28.53
C ASN A 239 7.81 20.19 -28.19
N GLY A 240 7.61 18.88 -28.39
CA GLY A 240 8.64 17.87 -28.08
C GLY A 240 8.77 17.49 -26.60
N ALA A 241 7.91 18.01 -25.71
CA ALA A 241 7.85 17.65 -24.30
C ALA A 241 6.53 16.92 -23.95
N ILE A 242 6.59 16.02 -22.97
CA ILE A 242 5.40 15.39 -22.38
C ILE A 242 4.79 16.37 -21.37
N PHE A 243 3.58 16.85 -21.65
CA PHE A 243 2.77 17.58 -20.70
C PHE A 243 1.91 16.61 -19.90
N ASN A 244 1.98 16.70 -18.57
CA ASN A 244 1.22 15.88 -17.65
C ASN A 244 0.89 16.68 -16.37
N PRO A 245 -0.39 16.89 -16.03
CA PRO A 245 -0.77 17.65 -14.83
C PRO A 245 -0.59 16.88 -13.51
N GLY A 246 -0.29 15.57 -13.58
CA GLY A 246 -0.09 14.70 -12.42
C GLY A 246 1.29 14.05 -12.40
N VAL A 247 2.34 14.73 -12.88
CA VAL A 247 3.72 14.22 -12.97
C VAL A 247 4.17 13.48 -11.71
N GLN A 248 3.85 14.01 -10.52
CA GLN A 248 4.18 13.43 -9.23
C GLN A 248 3.72 11.97 -9.10
N PHE A 249 2.59 11.60 -9.71
CA PHE A 249 1.95 10.29 -9.66
C PHE A 249 2.32 9.37 -10.84
N ASN A 250 3.38 9.71 -11.58
CA ASN A 250 3.83 8.95 -12.76
C ASN A 250 5.26 8.47 -12.58
N TRP A 251 5.39 7.22 -12.16
CA TRP A 251 6.66 6.53 -11.99
C TRP A 251 6.97 5.63 -13.17
N ILE A 252 5.98 5.37 -14.03
CA ILE A 252 6.11 4.64 -15.28
C ILE A 252 5.59 5.54 -16.40
N TYR A 253 6.34 5.61 -17.49
CA TYR A 253 6.02 6.39 -18.69
C TYR A 253 5.77 5.48 -19.89
N PRO A 254 5.01 5.91 -20.91
CA PRO A 254 4.93 5.20 -22.18
C PRO A 254 6.26 5.32 -22.91
N GLY A 255 6.71 4.23 -23.51
CA GLY A 255 7.82 4.23 -24.46
C GLY A 255 7.33 4.40 -25.90
N GLU A 256 8.24 4.18 -26.84
CA GLU A 256 8.00 4.40 -28.27
C GLU A 256 6.84 3.58 -28.84
N THR A 257 6.54 2.44 -28.23
CA THR A 257 5.35 1.63 -28.56
C THR A 257 4.44 1.51 -27.36
N GLN A 258 3.15 1.23 -27.60
CA GLN A 258 2.14 0.97 -26.55
C GLN A 258 2.53 -0.18 -25.59
N ASN A 259 3.58 -0.94 -25.92
CA ASN A 259 4.03 -2.13 -25.23
C ASN A 259 5.40 -1.94 -24.55
N THR A 260 5.92 -0.73 -24.46
CA THR A 260 7.25 -0.50 -23.90
C THR A 260 7.18 0.51 -22.76
N PRO A 261 6.64 0.16 -21.58
CA PRO A 261 6.68 1.10 -20.47
C PRO A 261 8.12 1.37 -20.03
N LEU A 262 8.43 2.65 -19.83
CA LEU A 262 9.73 3.14 -19.41
C LEU A 262 9.67 3.46 -17.91
N PRO A 263 10.52 2.83 -17.08
CA PRO A 263 10.58 3.16 -15.67
C PRO A 263 11.18 4.56 -15.50
N SER A 264 10.65 5.31 -14.54
CA SER A 264 11.30 6.55 -14.07
C SER A 264 12.54 6.24 -13.23
N LEU A 265 13.42 7.24 -13.11
CA LEU A 265 14.53 7.16 -12.15
C LEU A 265 14.05 6.92 -10.71
N ARG A 266 12.89 7.48 -10.32
CA ARG A 266 12.27 7.26 -9.01
C ARG A 266 11.92 5.79 -8.80
N MET A 267 11.28 5.16 -9.79
CA MET A 267 10.94 3.73 -9.72
C MET A 267 12.18 2.86 -9.56
N LEU A 268 13.23 3.14 -10.34
CA LEU A 268 14.49 2.41 -10.25
C LEU A 268 15.13 2.57 -8.86
N LEU A 269 15.19 3.80 -8.33
CA LEU A 269 15.81 4.08 -7.04
C LEU A 269 14.99 3.58 -5.86
N SER A 270 13.65 3.55 -5.95
CA SER A 270 12.80 2.85 -4.97
C SER A 270 13.12 1.36 -4.92
N ARG A 271 13.31 0.72 -6.08
CA ARG A 271 13.73 -0.68 -6.14
C ARG A 271 15.11 -0.89 -5.51
N GLU A 272 16.07 -0.01 -5.79
CA GLU A 272 17.39 -0.07 -5.12
C GLU A 272 17.26 0.04 -3.59
N GLY A 273 16.29 0.80 -3.09
CA GLY A 273 16.03 0.96 -1.66
C GLY A 273 15.40 -0.28 -1.03
N LEU A 274 14.50 -0.96 -1.74
CA LEU A 274 13.99 -2.27 -1.34
C LEU A 274 15.13 -3.28 -1.21
N ASP A 275 16.02 -3.34 -2.20
CA ASP A 275 17.19 -4.20 -2.12
C ASP A 275 18.05 -3.82 -0.89
N ASP A 276 18.30 -2.53 -0.64
CA ASP A 276 19.03 -2.11 0.57
C ASP A 276 18.38 -2.62 1.85
N TYR A 277 17.05 -2.55 1.96
CA TYR A 277 16.31 -3.08 3.10
C TYR A 277 16.56 -4.57 3.30
N GLU A 278 16.46 -5.36 2.23
CA GLU A 278 16.70 -6.82 2.28
C GLU A 278 18.15 -7.13 2.69
N TYR A 279 19.13 -6.39 2.19
CA TYR A 279 20.52 -6.55 2.61
C TYR A 279 20.75 -6.17 4.09
N LEU A 280 20.09 -5.10 4.57
CA LEU A 280 20.13 -4.72 5.98
C LEU A 280 19.50 -5.80 6.86
N GLU A 281 18.34 -6.33 6.48
CA GLU A 281 17.63 -7.41 7.18
C GLU A 281 18.46 -8.70 7.21
N ALA A 282 18.95 -9.13 6.05
CA ALA A 282 19.78 -10.32 5.93
C ALA A 282 21.07 -10.20 6.76
N TYR A 283 21.73 -9.05 6.72
CA TYR A 283 22.90 -8.78 7.57
C TYR A 283 22.54 -8.88 9.06
N MET A 284 21.50 -8.18 9.50
CA MET A 284 21.11 -8.17 10.91
C MET A 284 20.75 -9.56 11.43
N LYS A 285 20.03 -10.35 10.62
CA LYS A 285 19.68 -11.74 10.94
C LYS A 285 20.91 -12.65 11.01
N LEU A 286 21.80 -12.58 10.03
CA LEU A 286 22.99 -13.44 9.94
C LEU A 286 24.02 -13.15 11.04
N TYR A 287 24.11 -11.89 11.47
CA TYR A 287 25.00 -11.45 12.54
C TYR A 287 24.31 -11.37 13.90
N ASN A 288 23.01 -11.71 13.99
CA ASN A 288 22.20 -11.65 15.19
C ASN A 288 22.33 -10.32 15.95
N THR A 289 22.24 -9.20 15.23
CA THR A 289 22.34 -7.84 15.80
C THR A 289 20.98 -7.13 15.77
N PRO A 290 20.59 -6.46 16.87
CA PRO A 290 19.35 -5.67 16.90
C PRO A 290 19.50 -4.28 16.27
N SER A 291 20.73 -3.85 15.94
CA SER A 291 21.02 -2.53 15.41
C SER A 291 21.71 -2.59 14.05
N LEU A 292 21.52 -1.53 13.25
CA LEU A 292 22.22 -1.34 11.98
C LEU A 292 23.75 -1.32 12.20
N PRO A 293 24.55 -1.84 11.26
CA PRO A 293 26.00 -1.68 11.32
C PRO A 293 26.39 -0.20 11.25
N GLU A 294 27.49 0.18 11.90
CA GLU A 294 27.88 1.58 12.13
C GLU A 294 27.83 2.46 10.86
N ASN A 295 28.42 1.98 9.76
CA ASN A 295 28.42 2.73 8.49
C ASN A 295 27.00 2.91 7.91
N ALA A 296 26.11 1.93 8.07
CA ALA A 296 24.72 2.06 7.67
C ALA A 296 23.93 2.96 8.62
N ALA A 297 24.21 2.91 9.92
CA ALA A 297 23.57 3.77 10.92
C ALA A 297 23.90 5.26 10.68
N GLN A 298 25.17 5.57 10.39
CA GLN A 298 25.62 6.94 10.08
C GLN A 298 25.01 7.47 8.76
N ALA A 299 24.80 6.59 7.80
CA ALA A 299 24.26 6.91 6.48
C ALA A 299 22.73 6.91 6.41
N CYS A 300 22.07 6.27 7.38
CA CYS A 300 20.63 6.20 7.42
C CYS A 300 20.09 7.62 7.70
N PRO A 301 19.08 8.09 6.93
CA PRO A 301 18.49 9.40 7.12
C PRO A 301 17.70 9.47 8.43
N GLU A 302 17.58 10.67 8.97
CA GLU A 302 16.75 10.95 10.14
C GLU A 302 15.56 11.82 9.74
N LEU A 303 14.53 11.81 10.56
CA LEU A 303 13.44 12.77 10.46
C LEU A 303 13.69 13.87 11.49
N ASP A 304 13.60 15.14 11.10
CA ASP A 304 13.72 16.26 12.04
C ASP A 304 12.50 16.37 12.97
N ASP A 305 12.39 17.48 13.71
CA ASP A 305 11.32 17.71 14.70
C ASP A 305 9.96 17.98 14.05
N ILE A 306 9.94 18.43 12.79
CA ILE A 306 8.72 18.57 11.98
C ILE A 306 8.47 17.35 11.08
N GLY A 307 9.41 16.41 11.10
CA GLY A 307 9.43 15.12 10.42
C GLY A 307 9.69 15.19 8.93
N GLU A 308 10.46 16.18 8.51
CA GLU A 308 11.11 16.22 7.20
C GLU A 308 12.35 15.32 7.21
N ILE A 309 12.69 14.76 6.05
CA ILE A 309 13.85 13.89 5.91
C ILE A 309 15.13 14.74 5.93
N VAL A 310 15.95 14.53 6.94
CA VAL A 310 17.31 15.06 7.05
C VAL A 310 18.27 14.14 6.31
N PHE A 311 18.74 14.61 5.16
CA PHE A 311 19.67 13.87 4.31
C PHE A 311 21.09 13.88 4.89
N THR A 312 21.55 12.72 5.35
CA THR A 312 22.97 12.48 5.71
C THR A 312 23.78 12.04 4.49
N VAL A 313 23.18 11.28 3.58
CA VAL A 313 23.77 10.84 2.32
C VAL A 313 23.16 11.61 1.14
N LYS A 314 24.03 12.15 0.28
CA LYS A 314 23.63 13.06 -0.80
C LYS A 314 23.62 12.40 -2.18
N THR A 315 24.20 11.20 -2.32
CA THR A 315 24.34 10.53 -3.61
C THR A 315 23.93 9.06 -3.58
N ASN A 316 23.47 8.56 -4.74
CA ASN A 316 23.17 7.14 -4.91
C ASN A 316 24.43 6.24 -4.81
N ARG A 317 25.62 6.79 -5.11
CA ARG A 317 26.89 6.05 -5.03
C ARG A 317 27.23 5.69 -3.59
N GLU A 318 27.10 6.64 -2.66
CA GLU A 318 27.37 6.41 -1.24
C GLU A 318 26.48 5.29 -0.67
N LEU A 319 25.19 5.27 -1.01
CA LEU A 319 24.28 4.19 -0.63
C LEU A 319 24.68 2.85 -1.25
N GLN A 320 25.11 2.86 -2.52
CA GLN A 320 25.60 1.67 -3.21
C GLN A 320 26.83 1.07 -2.51
N ASP A 321 27.77 1.90 -2.10
CA ASP A 321 29.01 1.46 -1.45
C ASP A 321 28.71 0.78 -0.11
N ILE A 322 27.72 1.28 0.63
CA ILE A 322 27.26 0.65 1.87
C ILE A 322 26.63 -0.71 1.59
N ARG A 323 25.67 -0.80 0.66
CA ARG A 323 25.04 -2.08 0.28
C ARG A 323 26.09 -3.10 -0.19
N ASN A 324 27.04 -2.70 -1.03
CA ASN A 324 28.14 -3.56 -1.47
C ASN A 324 29.00 -4.05 -0.30
N GLY A 325 29.21 -3.20 0.71
CA GLY A 325 29.88 -3.57 1.95
C GLY A 325 29.10 -4.62 2.76
N LEU A 326 27.77 -4.49 2.85
CA LEU A 326 26.90 -5.49 3.47
C LEU A 326 26.94 -6.81 2.72
N ALA A 327 26.80 -6.78 1.39
CA ALA A 327 26.84 -7.96 0.53
C ALA A 327 28.10 -8.79 0.76
N ARG A 328 29.29 -8.17 0.70
CA ARG A 328 30.56 -8.87 0.96
C ARG A 328 30.62 -9.53 2.34
N LYS A 329 30.05 -8.88 3.36
CA LYS A 329 30.00 -9.43 4.73
C LYS A 329 29.00 -10.58 4.86
N ILE A 330 27.90 -10.53 4.11
CA ILE A 330 26.92 -11.62 4.04
C ILE A 330 27.55 -12.82 3.33
N ASP A 331 28.12 -12.61 2.14
CA ASP A 331 28.76 -13.66 1.34
C ASP A 331 29.87 -14.38 2.10
N ALA A 332 30.70 -13.64 2.87
CA ALA A 332 31.76 -14.22 3.69
C ALA A 332 31.27 -15.11 4.85
N LYS A 333 29.96 -15.06 5.17
CA LYS A 333 29.32 -15.80 6.26
C LYS A 333 28.40 -16.93 5.76
N LEU A 334 28.05 -16.93 4.47
CA LEU A 334 27.30 -18.01 3.86
C LEU A 334 28.22 -19.23 3.68
N PRO A 335 27.70 -20.46 3.89
CA PRO A 335 28.47 -21.70 3.85
C PRO A 335 28.97 -22.08 2.45
#